data_AF-A0A661YB31-F1
#
_entry.id   AF-A0A661YB31-F1
#
_cell.length_a   1.000
_cell.length_b   1.000
_cell.length_c   1.000
_cell.angle_alpha   90.00
_cell.angle_beta   90.00
_cell.angle_gamma   90.00
#
_symmetry.space_group_name_H-M   'P 1'
#
loop_
_entity.id
_entity.type
_entity.pdbx_description
1 polymer ?
#
loop_
_entity_poly.entity_id
_entity_poly.type
_entity_poly.pdbx_seq_one_letter_code
_entity_poly.pdbx_strand_id
1 'polypeptide(L)'
;GVLALFFAIIFSYIRTERGLGKLFLLWLLIHGFNAFFGSLLIGSLFSRGFGYAIIWSFISDTEKVIYTIVSITALILLGVFTARSFLISANSYYRHLEKHQQKRFIWAQAIIPFLAGNAIIALLMLPELLLYDITVSLTLVLTIIPIAIGHRYAHSLYFEEEAIRVRFSFRIIAIPLIFIILYRIILGYGIMIG
;
A
#
# COMPACT_ATOMS: atom_id res chain seq x y z
N GLY A 1 4.47 -8.96 -5.61
CA GLY A 1 4.79 -10.25 -4.96
C GLY A 1 6.12 -10.19 -4.23
N VAL A 2 7.23 -10.47 -4.93
CA VAL A 2 8.58 -10.57 -4.33
C VAL A 2 9.04 -9.28 -3.65
N LEU A 3 8.86 -8.12 -4.28
CA LEU A 3 9.20 -6.83 -3.67
C LEU A 3 8.40 -6.56 -2.39
N ALA A 4 7.12 -6.94 -2.37
CA ALA A 4 6.28 -6.80 -1.19
C ALA A 4 6.83 -7.66 -0.03
N LEU A 5 7.22 -8.92 -0.32
CA LEU A 5 7.86 -9.79 0.67
C LEU A 5 9.16 -9.20 1.20
N PHE A 6 10.00 -8.65 0.32
CA PHE A 6 11.24 -7.98 0.71
C PHE A 6 10.98 -6.81 1.67
N PHE A 7 10.00 -5.95 1.37
CA PHE A 7 9.62 -4.87 2.27
C PHE A 7 9.00 -5.35 3.59
N ALA A 8 8.25 -6.46 3.58
CA ALA A 8 7.77 -7.09 4.82
C ALA A 8 8.92 -7.58 5.70
N ILE A 9 9.96 -8.18 5.12
CA ILE A 9 11.15 -8.64 5.85
C ILE A 9 11.85 -7.45 6.50
N ILE A 10 12.15 -6.39 5.74
CA ILE A 10 12.78 -5.18 6.31
C ILE A 10 11.90 -4.55 7.38
N PHE A 11 10.59 -4.44 7.14
CA PHE A 11 9.65 -3.92 8.12
C PHE A 11 9.67 -4.73 9.42
N SER A 12 9.82 -6.05 9.35
CA SER A 12 9.87 -6.90 10.55
C SER A 12 11.06 -6.58 11.45
N TYR A 13 12.20 -6.15 10.88
CA TYR A 13 13.39 -5.72 11.62
C TYR A 13 13.25 -4.31 12.21
N ILE A 14 12.54 -3.40 11.53
CA ILE A 14 12.45 -2.00 11.96
C ILE A 14 11.11 -1.61 12.60
N ARG A 15 10.23 -2.59 12.86
CA ARG A 15 8.86 -2.32 13.34
C ARG A 15 8.82 -1.59 14.69
N THR A 16 9.79 -1.86 15.57
CA THR A 16 9.95 -1.24 16.89
C THR A 16 10.67 0.10 16.80
N GLU A 17 11.50 0.29 15.77
CA GLU A 17 12.26 1.52 15.56
C GLU A 17 11.36 2.74 15.39
N ARG A 18 11.89 3.91 15.75
CA ARG A 18 11.16 5.18 15.62
C ARG A 18 11.31 5.76 14.21
N GLY A 19 10.29 6.49 13.77
CA GLY A 19 10.37 7.34 12.58
C GLY A 19 9.48 6.90 11.42
N LEU A 20 9.41 7.76 10.40
CA LEU A 20 8.49 7.60 9.27
C LEU A 20 8.88 6.47 8.31
N GLY A 21 10.12 5.98 8.38
CA GLY A 21 10.63 4.94 7.49
C GLY A 21 9.81 3.65 7.55
N LYS A 22 9.38 3.22 8.74
CA LYS A 22 8.54 2.02 8.87
C LYS A 22 7.13 2.20 8.32
N LEU A 23 6.56 3.40 8.41
CA LEU A 23 5.28 3.72 7.78
C LEU A 23 5.42 3.66 6.26
N PHE A 24 6.51 4.23 5.72
CA PHE A 24 6.82 4.15 4.31
C PHE A 24 6.99 2.70 3.84
N LEU A 25 7.74 1.86 4.56
CA LEU A 25 7.87 0.43 4.24
C LEU A 25 6.54 -0.33 4.32
N LEU A 26 5.71 -0.03 5.32
CA LEU A 26 4.39 -0.63 5.46
C LEU A 26 3.50 -0.29 4.26
N TRP A 27 3.57 0.95 3.77
CA TRP A 27 2.87 1.37 2.55
C TRP A 27 3.43 0.73 1.29
N LEU A 28 4.75 0.59 1.16
CA LEU A 28 5.37 -0.11 0.03
C LEU A 28 4.98 -1.59 -0.01
N LEU A 29 4.95 -2.25 1.14
CA LEU A 29 4.42 -3.61 1.28
C LEU A 29 2.98 -3.67 0.75
N ILE A 30 2.12 -2.78 1.23
CA ILE A 30 0.69 -2.79 0.90
C ILE A 30 0.44 -2.51 -0.58
N HIS A 31 1.08 -1.47 -1.15
CA HIS A 31 0.97 -1.18 -2.58
C HIS A 31 1.58 -2.29 -3.43
N GLY A 32 2.72 -2.87 -3.04
CA GLY A 32 3.36 -3.97 -3.79
C GLY A 32 2.57 -5.28 -3.72
N PHE A 33 1.84 -5.51 -2.65
CA PHE A 33 0.93 -6.66 -2.52
C PHE A 33 -0.33 -6.43 -3.35
N ASN A 34 -0.90 -5.22 -3.31
CA ASN A 34 -2.03 -4.84 -4.15
C ASN A 34 -1.69 -4.86 -5.65
N ALA A 35 -0.51 -4.42 -6.04
CA ALA A 35 -0.06 -4.51 -7.44
C ALA A 35 0.00 -5.95 -7.96
N PHE A 36 0.13 -6.95 -7.09
CA PHE A 36 0.09 -8.35 -7.50
C PHE A 36 -1.33 -8.92 -7.41
N PHE A 37 -1.93 -8.93 -6.22
CA PHE A 37 -3.25 -9.54 -6.01
C PHE A 37 -4.40 -8.72 -6.59
N GLY A 38 -4.27 -7.39 -6.62
CA GLY A 38 -5.20 -6.51 -7.34
C GLY A 38 -5.15 -6.74 -8.84
N SER A 39 -3.96 -6.85 -9.43
CA SER A 39 -3.81 -7.19 -10.85
C SER A 39 -4.28 -8.60 -11.17
N LEU A 40 -4.08 -9.58 -10.28
CA LEU A 40 -4.62 -10.93 -10.42
C LEU A 40 -6.16 -10.91 -10.38
N LEU A 41 -6.75 -10.18 -9.42
CA LEU A 41 -8.20 -10.02 -9.26
C LEU A 41 -8.86 -9.33 -10.46
N ILE A 42 -8.37 -8.17 -10.87
CA ILE A 42 -8.94 -7.46 -12.01
C ILE A 42 -8.58 -8.17 -13.32
N GLY A 43 -7.40 -8.79 -13.39
CA GLY A 43 -6.96 -9.55 -14.55
C GLY A 43 -7.84 -10.77 -14.83
N SER A 44 -8.25 -11.52 -13.81
CA SER A 44 -9.16 -12.66 -13.95
C SER A 44 -10.55 -12.24 -14.43
N LEU A 45 -11.02 -11.05 -14.02
CA LEU A 45 -12.35 -10.53 -14.38
C LEU A 45 -12.39 -9.88 -15.77
N PHE A 46 -11.39 -9.06 -16.09
CA PHE A 46 -11.39 -8.22 -17.30
C PHE A 46 -10.52 -8.76 -18.44
N SER A 47 -9.77 -9.84 -18.22
CA SER A 47 -8.91 -10.43 -19.25
C SER A 47 -7.88 -9.43 -19.83
N ARG A 48 -7.37 -8.54 -18.97
CA ARG A 48 -6.37 -7.50 -19.31
C ARG A 48 -5.23 -7.49 -18.31
N GLY A 49 -4.08 -6.92 -18.71
CA GLY A 49 -2.88 -6.87 -17.87
C GLY A 49 -2.45 -8.27 -17.47
N PHE A 50 -2.44 -8.57 -16.16
CA PHE A 50 -2.15 -9.93 -15.67
C PHE A 50 -3.13 -10.99 -16.21
N GLY A 51 -4.34 -10.59 -16.63
CA GLY A 51 -5.32 -11.47 -17.27
C GLY A 51 -4.82 -12.15 -18.55
N TYR A 52 -3.86 -11.55 -19.27
CA TYR A 52 -3.25 -12.20 -20.43
C TYR A 52 -2.49 -13.47 -20.05
N ALA A 53 -1.77 -13.46 -18.93
CA ALA A 53 -1.08 -14.64 -18.42
C ALA A 53 -2.06 -15.76 -18.04
N ILE A 54 -3.24 -15.41 -17.50
CA ILE A 54 -4.29 -16.37 -17.17
C ILE A 54 -4.88 -16.99 -18.44
N ILE A 55 -5.17 -16.17 -19.46
CA ILE A 55 -5.68 -16.66 -20.76
C ILE A 55 -4.69 -17.61 -21.42
N TRP A 56 -3.41 -17.25 -21.43
CA TRP A 56 -2.36 -18.06 -22.06
C TRP A 56 -2.07 -19.36 -21.32
N SER A 57 -2.50 -19.45 -20.06
CA SER A 57 -2.41 -20.68 -19.27
C SER A 57 -3.58 -21.64 -19.54
N PHE A 58 -4.46 -21.32 -20.50
CA PHE A 58 -5.66 -22.12 -20.87
C PHE A 58 -6.57 -22.44 -19.69
N ILE A 59 -6.65 -21.52 -18.75
CA ILE A 59 -7.38 -21.67 -17.49
C ILE A 59 -8.88 -21.48 -17.73
N SER A 60 -9.67 -22.42 -17.19
CA SER A 60 -11.14 -22.42 -17.27
C SER A 60 -11.75 -21.25 -16.50
N ASP A 61 -12.99 -20.90 -16.83
CA ASP A 61 -13.69 -19.82 -16.13
C ASP A 61 -13.91 -20.13 -14.64
N THR A 62 -14.10 -21.41 -14.29
CA THR A 62 -14.17 -21.88 -12.90
C THR A 62 -12.89 -21.55 -12.13
N GLU A 63 -11.73 -21.76 -12.74
CA GLU A 63 -10.43 -21.47 -12.11
C GLU A 63 -10.15 -19.96 -12.02
N LYS A 64 -10.64 -19.15 -12.97
CA LYS A 64 -10.61 -17.68 -12.84
C LYS A 64 -11.36 -17.20 -11.60
N VAL A 65 -12.50 -17.83 -11.29
CA VAL A 65 -13.25 -17.55 -10.05
C VAL A 65 -12.41 -17.90 -8.81
N ILE A 66 -11.66 -19.01 -8.83
CA ILE A 66 -10.77 -19.38 -7.73
C ILE A 66 -9.69 -18.30 -7.51
N TYR A 67 -9.03 -17.82 -8.57
CA TYR A 67 -8.04 -16.73 -8.43
C TYR A 67 -8.64 -15.43 -7.91
N THR A 68 -9.87 -15.13 -8.32
CA THR A 68 -10.62 -13.95 -7.84
C THR A 68 -10.85 -14.06 -6.33
N ILE A 69 -11.33 -15.22 -5.86
CA ILE A 69 -11.56 -15.48 -4.42
C ILE A 69 -10.24 -15.40 -3.65
N VAL A 70 -9.20 -16.10 -4.11
CA VAL A 70 -7.87 -16.10 -3.46
C VAL A 70 -7.32 -14.67 -3.34
N SER A 71 -7.48 -13.85 -4.39
CA SER A 71 -6.99 -12.47 -4.38
C SER A 71 -7.74 -11.60 -3.39
N ILE A 72 -9.07 -11.69 -3.35
CA ILE A 72 -9.89 -10.96 -2.38
C ILE A 72 -9.52 -11.38 -0.96
N THR A 73 -9.43 -12.69 -0.70
CA THR A 73 -9.05 -13.22 0.61
C THR A 73 -7.66 -12.73 1.03
N ALA A 74 -6.66 -12.79 0.13
CA ALA A 74 -5.31 -12.33 0.40
C ALA A 74 -5.27 -10.82 0.75
N LEU A 75 -5.99 -9.97 0.02
CA LEU A 75 -6.04 -8.53 0.27
C LEU A 75 -6.71 -8.18 1.60
N ILE A 76 -7.80 -8.88 1.95
CA ILE A 76 -8.49 -8.71 3.24
C ILE A 76 -7.59 -9.17 4.39
N LEU A 77 -7.00 -10.37 4.27
CA LEU A 77 -6.10 -10.92 5.30
C LEU A 77 -4.89 -10.02 5.53
N LEU A 78 -4.30 -9.47 4.45
CA LEU A 78 -3.21 -8.49 4.59
C LEU A 78 -3.63 -7.33 5.48
N GLY A 79 -4.81 -6.77 5.26
CA GLY A 79 -5.30 -5.65 6.05
C GLY A 79 -5.57 -6.02 7.51
N VAL A 80 -6.10 -7.22 7.77
CA VAL A 80 -6.27 -7.74 9.13
C VAL A 80 -4.92 -7.88 9.85
N PHE A 81 -3.92 -8.48 9.21
CA PHE A 81 -2.60 -8.71 9.81
C PHE A 81 -1.80 -7.40 10.00
N THR A 82 -1.98 -6.42 9.12
CA THR A 82 -1.26 -5.14 9.17
C THR A 82 -1.95 -4.07 10.01
N ALA A 83 -3.23 -4.25 10.39
CA ALA A 83 -3.99 -3.28 11.20
C ALA A 83 -3.26 -2.91 12.50
N ARG A 84 -2.74 -3.91 13.22
CA ARG A 84 -1.97 -3.68 14.47
C ARG A 84 -0.63 -2.99 14.18
N SER A 85 0.02 -3.31 13.07
CA SER A 85 1.27 -2.67 12.65
C SER A 85 1.11 -1.17 12.41
N PHE A 86 -0.02 -0.76 11.82
CA PHE A 86 -0.36 0.67 11.72
C PHE A 86 -0.47 1.30 13.10
N LEU A 87 -1.22 0.71 14.04
CA LEU A 87 -1.36 1.28 15.39
C LEU A 87 -0.02 1.37 16.15
N ILE A 88 0.85 0.36 16.02
CA ILE A 88 2.19 0.37 16.63
C ILE A 88 3.05 1.50 16.06
N SER A 89 2.84 1.89 14.80
CA SER A 89 3.58 3.02 14.22
C SER A 89 3.30 4.36 14.92
N ALA A 90 2.25 4.44 15.75
CA ALA A 90 1.94 5.61 16.56
C ALA A 90 3.06 5.97 17.55
N ASN A 91 3.95 5.04 17.93
CA ASN A 91 5.09 5.32 18.80
C ASN A 91 6.04 6.40 18.24
N SER A 92 5.93 6.71 16.94
CA SER A 92 6.70 7.79 16.31
C SER A 92 6.17 9.18 16.66
N TYR A 93 4.96 9.28 17.21
CA TYR A 93 4.28 10.55 17.49
C TYR A 93 3.73 10.64 18.92
N TYR A 94 3.33 9.51 19.51
CA TYR A 94 2.64 9.42 20.79
C TYR A 94 3.45 8.54 21.75
N ARG A 95 3.53 8.95 23.02
CA ARG A 95 3.98 8.08 24.11
C ARG A 95 2.86 7.16 24.59
N HIS A 96 1.63 7.66 24.55
CA HIS A 96 0.43 6.92 24.88
C HIS A 96 -0.63 7.20 23.82
N LEU A 97 -1.15 6.13 23.20
CA LEU A 97 -2.23 6.22 22.22
C LEU A 97 -3.54 5.78 22.85
N GLU A 98 -4.35 6.76 23.24
CA GLU A 98 -5.67 6.53 23.81
C GLU A 98 -6.68 6.09 22.75
N LYS A 99 -7.69 5.33 23.17
CA LYS A 99 -8.75 4.79 22.29
C LYS A 99 -9.47 5.88 21.49
N HIS A 100 -9.70 7.05 22.08
CA HIS A 100 -10.36 8.17 21.41
C HIS A 100 -9.49 8.80 20.28
N GLN A 101 -8.16 8.67 20.38
CA GLN A 101 -7.21 9.20 19.39
C GLN A 101 -6.95 8.22 18.25
N GLN A 102 -7.11 6.91 18.49
CA GLN A 102 -6.86 5.85 17.51
C GLN A 102 -7.61 6.05 16.19
N LYS A 103 -8.88 6.49 16.25
CA LYS A 103 -9.65 6.79 15.03
C LYS A 103 -8.96 7.87 14.18
N ARG A 104 -8.62 9.01 14.80
CA ARG A 104 -7.95 10.12 14.10
C ARG A 104 -6.59 9.69 13.55
N PHE A 105 -5.85 8.89 14.32
CA PHE A 105 -4.57 8.35 13.91
C PHE A 105 -4.68 7.45 12.68
N ILE A 106 -5.64 6.53 12.65
CA ILE A 106 -5.88 5.67 11.48
C ILE A 106 -6.31 6.49 10.26
N TRP A 107 -7.13 7.52 10.42
CA TRP A 107 -7.45 8.41 9.31
C TRP A 107 -6.20 9.08 8.72
N ALA A 108 -5.31 9.57 9.59
CA ALA A 108 -4.08 10.23 9.19
C ALA A 108 -3.05 9.28 8.57
N GLN A 109 -2.98 8.02 9.03
CA GLN A 109 -1.91 7.09 8.64
C GLN A 109 -2.33 6.00 7.65
N ALA A 110 -3.61 5.67 7.59
CA ALA A 110 -4.17 4.69 6.66
C ALA A 110 -4.92 5.38 5.52
N ILE A 111 -5.89 6.25 5.81
CA ILE A 111 -6.79 6.76 4.76
C ILE A 111 -6.13 7.84 3.91
N ILE A 112 -5.51 8.85 4.53
CA ILE A 112 -4.84 9.92 3.77
C ILE A 112 -3.72 9.35 2.88
N PRO A 113 -2.81 8.50 3.37
CA PRO A 113 -1.73 7.99 2.52
C PRO A 113 -2.22 6.98 1.47
N PHE A 114 -3.35 6.29 1.70
CA PHE A 114 -4.03 5.51 0.65
C PHE A 114 -4.41 6.40 -0.54
N LEU A 115 -5.06 7.54 -0.27
CA LEU A 115 -5.46 8.47 -1.33
C LEU A 115 -4.24 9.09 -2.01
N ALA A 116 -3.26 9.54 -1.21
CA ALA A 116 -2.04 10.15 -1.72
C ALA A 116 -1.20 9.17 -2.55
N GLY A 117 -1.03 7.93 -2.08
CA GLY A 117 -0.28 6.89 -2.78
C GLY A 117 -0.90 6.53 -4.13
N ASN A 118 -2.23 6.33 -4.17
CA ASN A 118 -2.92 6.09 -5.44
C ASN A 118 -2.86 7.30 -6.38
N ALA A 119 -2.98 8.53 -5.85
CA ALA A 119 -2.83 9.73 -6.66
C ALA A 119 -1.41 9.83 -7.26
N ILE A 120 -0.37 9.55 -6.48
CA ILE A 120 1.02 9.53 -6.98
C ILE A 120 1.20 8.48 -8.07
N ILE A 121 0.68 7.26 -7.88
CA ILE A 121 0.75 6.19 -8.88
C ILE A 121 0.01 6.59 -10.16
N ALA A 122 -1.20 7.15 -10.05
CA ALA A 122 -1.95 7.65 -11.20
C ALA A 122 -1.18 8.76 -11.94
N LEU A 123 -0.57 9.70 -11.20
CA LEU A 123 0.28 10.74 -11.76
C LEU A 123 1.54 10.21 -12.44
N LEU A 124 2.03 9.02 -12.08
CA LEU A 124 3.13 8.34 -12.77
C LEU A 124 2.68 7.60 -14.04
N MET A 125 1.39 7.26 -14.16
CA MET A 125 0.82 6.49 -15.27
C MET A 125 0.22 7.36 -16.40
N LEU A 126 -0.09 8.64 -16.16
CA LEU A 126 -0.52 9.56 -17.25
C LEU A 126 0.47 9.59 -18.43
N PRO A 127 0.08 9.95 -19.66
CA PRO A 127 -1.29 10.06 -20.13
C PRO A 127 -1.96 8.68 -20.29
N GLU A 128 -1.20 7.59 -20.26
CA GLU A 128 -1.64 6.22 -20.53
C GLU A 128 -2.37 5.54 -19.37
N LEU A 129 -3.05 6.31 -18.52
CA LEU A 129 -3.78 5.75 -17.39
C LEU A 129 -5.02 4.98 -17.90
N LEU A 130 -4.97 3.65 -17.83
CA LEU A 130 -6.09 2.81 -18.26
C LEU A 130 -7.09 2.61 -17.12
N LEU A 131 -8.36 2.34 -17.49
CA LEU A 131 -9.39 1.97 -16.51
C LEU A 131 -8.97 0.73 -15.69
N TYR A 132 -8.22 -0.19 -16.32
CA TYR A 132 -7.64 -1.36 -15.65
C TYR A 132 -6.73 -0.95 -14.47
N ASP A 133 -5.85 0.03 -14.65
CA ASP A 133 -4.90 0.44 -13.60
C ASP A 133 -5.61 1.13 -12.44
N ILE A 134 -6.66 1.89 -12.75
CA ILE A 134 -7.53 2.53 -11.75
C ILE A 134 -8.25 1.45 -10.93
N THR A 135 -8.85 0.45 -11.58
CA THR A 135 -9.56 -0.61 -10.86
C THR A 135 -8.62 -1.47 -10.02
N VAL A 136 -7.42 -1.79 -10.52
CA VAL A 136 -6.35 -2.45 -9.72
C VAL A 136 -5.97 -1.59 -8.53
N SER A 137 -5.81 -0.29 -8.69
CA SER A 137 -5.49 0.61 -7.58
C SER A 137 -6.62 0.66 -6.55
N LEU A 138 -7.88 0.61 -6.99
CA LEU A 138 -9.06 0.58 -6.13
C LEU A 138 -9.23 -0.71 -5.34
N THR A 139 -8.70 -1.86 -5.79
CA THR A 139 -8.77 -3.11 -5.00
C THR A 139 -8.07 -2.97 -3.64
N LEU A 140 -7.18 -1.98 -3.50
CA LEU A 140 -6.51 -1.70 -2.24
C LEU A 140 -7.49 -1.33 -1.12
N VAL A 141 -8.70 -0.85 -1.45
CA VAL A 141 -9.79 -0.62 -0.50
C VAL A 141 -10.09 -1.88 0.32
N LEU A 142 -9.98 -3.09 -0.26
CA LEU A 142 -10.18 -4.36 0.43
C LEU A 142 -9.19 -4.56 1.59
N THR A 143 -7.98 -4.01 1.48
CA THR A 143 -6.98 -4.00 2.55
C THR A 143 -7.22 -2.85 3.54
N ILE A 144 -7.65 -1.68 3.06
CA ILE A 144 -7.87 -0.50 3.93
C ILE A 144 -9.06 -0.68 4.86
N ILE A 145 -10.16 -1.33 4.43
CA ILE A 145 -11.35 -1.55 5.26
C ILE A 145 -11.02 -2.25 6.60
N PRO A 146 -10.38 -3.43 6.63
CA PRO A 146 -10.05 -4.08 7.90
C PRO A 146 -9.05 -3.28 8.74
N ILE A 147 -8.12 -2.53 8.14
CA ILE A 147 -7.24 -1.59 8.88
C ILE A 147 -8.08 -0.49 9.55
N ALA A 148 -9.01 0.09 8.80
CA ALA A 148 -9.90 1.15 9.25
C ALA A 148 -10.84 0.69 10.36
N ILE A 149 -11.25 -0.58 10.39
CA ILE A 149 -12.10 -1.16 11.43
C ILE A 149 -11.28 -1.65 12.64
N GLY A 150 -10.06 -2.16 12.40
CA GLY A 150 -9.23 -2.83 13.40
C GLY A 150 -8.97 -2.03 14.68
N HIS A 151 -8.93 -0.69 14.60
CA HIS A 151 -8.76 0.17 15.78
C HIS A 151 -9.88 0.01 16.83
N ARG A 152 -11.09 -0.39 16.43
CA ARG A 152 -12.21 -0.54 17.38
C ARG A 152 -11.95 -1.63 18.43
N TYR A 153 -11.17 -2.63 18.04
CA TYR A 153 -10.81 -3.79 18.88
C TYR A 153 -9.47 -3.61 19.60
N ALA A 154 -8.75 -2.52 19.33
CA ALA A 154 -7.47 -2.25 19.97
C ALA A 154 -7.66 -1.64 21.37
N HIS A 155 -6.87 -2.13 22.32
CA HIS A 155 -6.71 -1.48 23.62
C HIS A 155 -5.83 -0.23 23.48
N SER A 156 -5.82 0.62 24.51
CA SER A 156 -4.86 1.73 24.56
C SER A 156 -3.44 1.18 24.55
N LEU A 157 -2.56 1.84 23.78
CA LEU A 157 -1.17 1.41 23.61
C LEU A 157 -0.26 2.34 24.41
N TYR A 158 0.63 1.74 25.19
CA TYR A 158 1.70 2.43 25.89
C TYR A 158 3.00 2.11 25.19
N PHE A 159 3.76 3.14 24.87
CA PHE A 159 5.08 3.02 24.26
C PHE A 159 6.10 3.45 25.31
N GLU A 160 7.08 2.58 25.56
CA GLU A 160 8.18 2.85 26.51
C GLU A 160 9.12 3.94 25.97
N GLU A 161 9.06 4.17 24.66
CA GLU A 161 9.84 5.16 23.94
C GLU A 161 9.41 6.62 24.22
N GLU A 162 10.39 7.51 24.44
CA GLU A 162 10.15 8.95 24.45
C GLU A 162 9.65 9.45 23.09
N ALA A 163 8.54 10.22 23.09
CA ALA A 163 7.96 10.77 21.87
C ALA A 163 8.92 11.76 21.20
N ILE A 164 9.34 11.46 19.96
CA ILE A 164 10.17 12.38 19.18
C ILE A 164 9.24 13.40 18.51
N ARG A 165 9.63 14.69 18.50
CA ARG A 165 8.99 15.66 17.62
C ARG A 165 9.37 15.33 16.18
N VAL A 166 8.46 14.69 15.44
CA VAL A 166 8.62 14.48 13.99
C VAL A 166 8.74 15.85 13.33
N ARG A 167 9.96 16.24 12.95
CA ARG A 167 10.19 17.49 12.24
C ARG A 167 9.81 17.27 10.79
N PHE A 168 8.76 17.97 10.37
CA PHE A 168 8.41 18.04 8.97
C PHE A 168 9.59 18.64 8.19
N SER A 169 10.17 17.85 7.28
CA SER A 169 11.21 18.32 6.40
C SER A 169 10.64 18.44 5.01
N PHE A 170 10.83 19.60 4.36
CA PHE A 170 10.46 19.81 2.96
C PHE A 170 11.03 18.73 2.01
N ARG A 171 12.14 18.09 2.41
CA ARG A 171 12.76 16.96 1.69
C ARG A 171 11.79 15.80 1.44
N ILE A 172 10.85 15.56 2.35
CA ILE A 172 9.87 14.46 2.26
C ILE A 172 8.92 14.66 1.07
N ILE A 173 8.62 15.91 0.69
CA ILE A 173 7.81 16.23 -0.49
C ILE A 173 8.69 16.42 -1.73
N ALA A 174 9.82 17.12 -1.57
CA ALA A 174 10.68 17.46 -2.68
C ALA A 174 11.26 16.22 -3.38
N ILE A 175 11.68 15.20 -2.62
CA ILE A 175 12.29 13.98 -3.19
C ILE A 175 11.29 13.22 -4.08
N PRO A 176 10.06 12.87 -3.62
CA PRO A 176 9.06 12.25 -4.50
C PRO A 176 8.74 13.10 -5.72
N LEU A 177 8.62 14.42 -5.57
CA LEU A 177 8.27 15.30 -6.68
C LEU A 177 9.37 15.34 -7.75
N ILE A 178 10.64 15.47 -7.32
CA ILE A 178 11.81 15.41 -8.20
C ILE A 178 11.89 14.03 -8.87
N PHE A 179 11.65 12.96 -8.11
CA PHE A 179 11.63 11.60 -8.67
C PHE A 179 10.56 11.45 -9.75
N ILE A 180 9.34 11.95 -9.52
CA ILE A 180 8.25 11.94 -10.52
C ILE A 180 8.68 12.71 -11.78
N ILE A 181 9.25 13.91 -11.62
CA ILE A 181 9.69 14.73 -12.76
C ILE A 181 10.82 14.02 -13.54
N LEU A 182 11.82 13.48 -12.85
CA LEU A 182 12.93 12.77 -13.48
C LEU A 182 12.45 11.51 -14.20
N TYR A 183 11.61 10.69 -13.54
CA TYR A 183 10.98 9.52 -14.15
C TYR A 183 10.22 9.88 -15.42
N ARG A 184 9.46 10.99 -15.37
CA ARG A 184 8.71 11.51 -16.51
C ARG A 184 9.59 11.96 -17.66
N ILE A 185 10.66 12.69 -17.36
CA ILE A 185 11.60 13.16 -18.38
C ILE A 185 12.31 11.95 -19.01
N ILE A 186 12.91 11.08 -18.21
CA ILE A 186 13.69 9.93 -18.67
C ILE A 186 12.86 9.00 -19.56
N LEU A 187 11.62 8.69 -19.16
CA LEU A 187 10.76 7.79 -19.95
C LEU A 187 10.00 8.51 -21.06
N GLY A 188 9.71 9.81 -20.91
CA GLY A 188 9.03 10.61 -21.93
C GLY A 188 9.90 10.91 -23.15
N TYR A 189 11.22 11.01 -22.97
CA TYR A 189 12.17 11.05 -24.10
C TYR A 189 12.33 9.68 -24.78
N GLY A 190 11.73 8.62 -24.22
CA GLY A 190 11.94 7.25 -24.63
C GLY A 190 13.36 6.82 -24.27
N ILE A 191 13.48 5.67 -23.62
CA ILE A 191 14.77 4.99 -23.59
C ILE A 191 14.98 4.47 -25.03
N MET A 192 15.57 5.30 -25.90
CA MET A 192 16.13 4.88 -27.18
C MET A 192 17.36 4.00 -26.90
N ILE A 193 17.16 2.84 -26.31
CA ILE A 193 18.12 1.75 -26.42
C ILE A 193 17.88 1.20 -27.83
N GLY A 194 18.66 1.73 -28.78
CA GLY A 194 18.93 1.07 -30.05
C GLY A 194 19.80 -0.16 -29.85
#